data_AF-A0A2G8KSI4-F1
#
_entry.id   AF-A0A2G8KSI4-F1
#
_cell.length_a   1.000
_cell.length_b   1.000
_cell.length_c   1.000
_cell.angle_alpha   90.00
_cell.angle_beta   90.00
_cell.angle_gamma   90.00
#
_symmetry.space_group_name_H-M   'P 1'
#
loop_
_entity.id
_entity.type
_entity.pdbx_description
1 polymer ?
#
loop_
_entity_poly.entity_id
_entity_poly.type
_entity_poly.pdbx_seq_one_letter_code
_entity_poly.pdbx_strand_id
1 'polypeptide(L)'
;IEGGASGGHALSNHRNCSFSTFNKDNDESGSTHCAVESHGAWWYKSCATSNLNGDYMTADDAASSIHWHELPVGLYNIKYTEMKIRPV
;
A
#
# COMPACT_ATOMS: atom_id res chain seq x y z
N ILE A 1 4.52 1.23 26.20
CA ILE A 1 3.80 1.41 24.92
C ILE A 1 3.87 0.08 24.18
N GLU A 2 2.92 -0.80 24.47
CA GLU A 2 2.80 -2.08 23.79
C GLU A 2 2.25 -1.81 22.38
N GLY A 3 3.07 -2.08 21.36
CA GLY A 3 2.72 -1.98 19.95
C GLY A 3 1.80 -3.11 19.50
N GLY A 4 0.65 -3.25 20.17
CA GLY A 4 -0.40 -4.21 19.85
C GLY A 4 -1.18 -3.82 18.60
N ALA A 5 -0.72 -4.33 17.45
CA ALA A 5 -1.49 -4.77 16.29
C ALA A 5 -2.94 -4.25 16.12
N SER A 6 -3.12 -2.97 15.80
CA SER A 6 -4.36 -2.48 15.15
C SER A 6 -4.22 -2.29 13.63
N GLY A 7 -3.04 -2.55 13.06
CA GLY A 7 -2.76 -2.40 11.61
C GLY A 7 -2.53 -3.72 10.87
N GLY A 8 -2.97 -4.87 11.41
CA GLY A 8 -2.47 -6.18 11.00
C GLY A 8 -2.98 -6.76 9.67
N HIS A 9 -3.89 -6.08 8.95
CA HIS A 9 -4.61 -6.70 7.82
C HIS A 9 -4.32 -6.09 6.46
N ALA A 10 -3.92 -4.82 6.35
CA ALA A 10 -3.79 -4.19 5.05
C ALA A 10 -2.64 -4.76 4.23
N LEU A 11 -1.61 -5.35 4.87
CA LEU A 11 -0.56 -6.10 4.17
C LEU A 11 -0.96 -7.54 3.86
N SER A 12 -1.91 -8.12 4.61
CA SER A 12 -2.31 -9.52 4.43
C SER A 12 -2.96 -9.78 3.07
N ASN A 13 -3.67 -8.79 2.51
CA ASN A 13 -4.24 -8.86 1.16
C ASN A 13 -3.19 -9.02 0.05
N HIS A 14 -1.96 -8.59 0.31
CA HIS A 14 -0.86 -8.62 -0.65
C HIS A 14 0.00 -9.90 -0.55
N ARG A 15 -0.39 -10.84 0.32
CA ARG A 15 0.36 -12.07 0.55
C ARG A 15 0.39 -12.92 -0.73
N ASN A 16 1.60 -13.36 -1.11
CA ASN A 16 1.90 -14.13 -2.32
C ASN A 16 1.72 -13.36 -3.65
N CYS A 17 1.38 -12.07 -3.62
CA CYS A 17 1.34 -11.26 -4.83
C CYS A 17 2.77 -10.94 -5.30
N SER A 18 2.95 -10.79 -6.61
CA SER A 18 4.23 -10.36 -7.18
C SER A 18 4.40 -8.85 -7.02
N PHE A 19 5.65 -8.39 -6.97
CA PHE A 19 5.93 -6.96 -6.90
C PHE A 19 5.75 -6.32 -8.28
N SER A 20 5.00 -5.22 -8.34
CA SER A 20 4.67 -4.49 -9.56
C SER A 20 5.19 -3.05 -9.51
N THR A 21 5.62 -2.54 -10.66
CA THR A 21 6.12 -1.17 -10.87
C THR A 21 5.48 -0.60 -12.13
N PHE A 22 5.54 0.73 -12.34
CA PHE A 22 4.91 1.39 -13.50
C PHE A 22 5.31 0.84 -14.88
N ASN A 23 6.47 0.18 -14.98
CA ASN A 23 7.01 -0.41 -16.20
C ASN A 23 6.96 -1.94 -16.21
N LYS A 24 6.43 -2.56 -15.15
CA LYS A 24 6.35 -4.02 -15.03
C LYS A 24 5.09 -4.39 -14.27
N ASP A 25 4.06 -4.74 -15.02
CA ASP A 25 2.79 -5.21 -14.50
C ASP A 25 2.85 -6.70 -14.15
N ASN A 26 2.84 -7.00 -12.84
CA ASN A 26 2.68 -8.36 -12.30
C ASN A 26 1.51 -8.41 -11.32
N ASP A 27 0.59 -7.44 -11.36
CA ASP A 27 -0.56 -7.44 -10.46
C ASP A 27 -1.63 -8.44 -10.96
N GLU A 28 -2.61 -8.74 -10.11
CA GLU A 28 -3.67 -9.72 -10.41
C GLU A 28 -4.89 -9.07 -11.08
N SER A 29 -4.82 -7.77 -11.39
CA SER A 29 -5.94 -7.04 -11.96
C SER A 29 -6.06 -7.33 -13.46
N GLY A 30 -7.27 -7.66 -13.91
CA GLY A 30 -7.53 -7.99 -15.31
C GLY A 30 -7.64 -6.79 -16.25
N SER A 31 -7.82 -5.58 -15.71
CA SER A 31 -8.17 -4.38 -16.49
C SER A 31 -7.39 -3.12 -16.11
N THR A 32 -6.55 -3.19 -15.09
CA THR A 32 -5.93 -2.02 -14.46
C THR A 32 -4.47 -2.30 -14.21
N HIS A 33 -3.57 -1.40 -14.62
CA HIS A 33 -2.19 -1.45 -14.19
C HIS A 33 -2.06 -0.70 -12.85
N CYS A 34 -2.08 -1.42 -11.73
CA CYS A 34 -2.22 -0.85 -10.40
C CYS A 34 -1.06 0.07 -10.01
N ALA A 35 0.16 -0.25 -10.43
CA ALA A 35 1.32 0.60 -10.17
C ALA A 35 1.22 1.96 -10.88
N VAL A 36 0.53 2.03 -12.02
CA VAL A 36 0.27 3.28 -12.75
C VAL A 36 -0.87 4.06 -12.10
N GLU A 37 -1.92 3.42 -11.59
CA GLU A 37 -3.01 4.13 -10.91
C GLU A 37 -2.61 4.61 -9.50
N SER A 38 -1.87 3.78 -8.77
CA SER A 38 -1.46 4.03 -7.39
C SER A 38 -0.16 4.82 -7.27
N HIS A 39 0.42 5.28 -8.38
CA HIS A 39 1.70 6.01 -8.45
C HIS A 39 2.77 5.46 -7.50
N GLY A 40 2.93 4.14 -7.51
CA GLY A 40 3.74 3.47 -6.50
C GLY A 40 4.32 2.16 -6.99
N ALA A 41 4.99 1.48 -6.08
CA ALA A 41 5.60 0.18 -6.31
C ALA A 41 5.31 -0.71 -5.10
N TRP A 42 4.54 -1.77 -5.33
CA TRP A 42 4.03 -2.61 -4.25
C TRP A 42 3.70 -4.02 -4.74
N TRP A 43 3.39 -4.90 -3.80
CA TRP A 43 2.84 -6.23 -4.09
C TRP A 43 1.34 -6.11 -4.43
N TYR A 44 1.00 -5.37 -5.48
CA TYR A 44 -0.40 -5.09 -5.84
C TYR A 44 -1.19 -6.36 -6.18
N LYS A 45 -2.48 -6.37 -5.80
CA LYS A 45 -3.45 -7.41 -6.15
C LYS A 45 -4.46 -6.88 -7.15
N SER A 46 -5.52 -6.21 -6.70
CA SER A 46 -6.48 -5.48 -7.55
C SER A 46 -7.23 -4.41 -6.72
N CYS A 47 -6.64 -3.25 -6.41
CA CYS A 47 -5.21 -2.92 -6.52
C CYS A 47 -4.49 -3.04 -5.17
N ALA A 48 -4.91 -2.29 -4.15
CA ALA A 48 -4.24 -2.27 -2.85
C ALA A 48 -5.18 -2.00 -1.69
N THR A 49 -4.81 -2.53 -0.52
CA THR A 49 -5.31 -2.10 0.79
C THR A 49 -4.26 -1.28 1.55
N SER A 50 -3.01 -1.27 1.06
CA SER A 50 -1.92 -0.43 1.53
C SER A 50 -1.03 0.00 0.36
N ASN A 51 -0.48 1.21 0.44
CA ASN A 51 0.48 1.73 -0.54
C ASN A 51 1.48 2.64 0.16
N LEU A 52 2.45 2.06 0.89
CA LEU A 52 3.43 2.86 1.63
C LEU A 52 4.46 3.57 0.73
N ASN A 53 4.49 3.21 -0.56
CA ASN A 53 5.38 3.74 -1.59
C ASN A 53 4.63 4.63 -2.61
N GLY A 54 3.46 5.14 -2.24
CA GLY A 54 2.72 6.12 -3.05
C GLY A 54 3.24 7.55 -2.91
N ASP A 55 2.56 8.47 -3.58
CA ASP A 55 2.85 9.89 -3.54
C ASP A 55 2.62 10.47 -2.12
N TYR A 56 3.54 11.34 -1.68
CA TYR A 56 3.45 12.04 -0.40
C TYR A 56 2.63 13.34 -0.53
N MET A 57 1.67 13.57 0.37
CA MET A 57 0.83 14.79 0.40
C MET A 57 0.03 15.06 -0.90
N THR A 58 -0.59 14.02 -1.44
CA THR A 58 -1.54 14.11 -2.57
C THR A 58 -2.92 14.58 -2.11
N ALA A 59 -3.84 14.79 -3.06
CA ALA A 59 -5.24 15.08 -2.76
C ALA A 59 -5.86 14.02 -1.83
N ASP A 60 -6.82 14.48 -1.01
CA ASP A 60 -7.56 13.60 -0.12
C ASP A 60 -8.21 12.45 -0.91
N ASP A 61 -8.13 11.24 -0.36
CA ASP A 61 -8.70 10.00 -0.90
C ASP A 61 -8.18 9.55 -2.29
N ALA A 62 -7.05 10.07 -2.75
CA ALA A 62 -6.43 9.57 -3.98
C ALA A 62 -5.79 8.19 -3.76
N ALA A 63 -6.05 7.24 -4.68
CA ALA A 63 -5.41 5.92 -4.68
C ALA A 63 -3.87 5.99 -4.77
N SER A 64 -3.36 7.07 -5.35
CA SER A 64 -1.92 7.39 -5.44
C SER A 64 -1.28 7.75 -4.10
N SER A 65 -2.06 8.12 -3.08
CA SER A 65 -1.54 8.54 -1.77
C SER A 65 -0.93 7.39 -0.98
N ILE A 66 0.00 7.77 -0.09
CA ILE A 66 0.41 6.90 1.02
C ILE A 66 -0.81 6.56 1.89
N HIS A 67 -1.18 5.30 1.93
CA HIS A 67 -2.38 4.84 2.63
C HIS A 67 -2.18 3.49 3.31
N TRP A 68 -2.95 3.28 4.39
CA TRP A 68 -3.06 2.03 5.12
C TRP A 68 -4.49 1.89 5.64
N HIS A 69 -5.29 1.04 5.00
CA HIS A 69 -6.75 1.08 5.12
C HIS A 69 -7.30 0.90 6.55
N GLU A 70 -6.59 0.20 7.46
CA GLU A 70 -7.05 0.08 8.86
C GLU A 70 -6.73 1.29 9.76
N LEU A 71 -5.95 2.27 9.29
CA LEU A 71 -5.70 3.47 10.08
C LEU A 71 -6.90 4.42 9.97
N PRO A 72 -7.27 5.14 11.05
CA PRO A 72 -8.33 6.16 10.99
C PRO A 72 -8.06 7.27 9.98
N VAL A 73 -6.78 7.46 9.63
CA VAL A 73 -6.28 8.40 8.61
C VAL A 73 -6.03 7.66 7.28
N GLY A 74 -6.80 6.60 7.01
CA GLY A 74 -6.40 5.50 6.14
C GLY A 74 -5.99 5.89 4.72
N LEU A 75 -6.56 6.96 4.15
CA LEU A 75 -6.31 7.39 2.77
C LEU A 75 -5.51 8.71 2.64
N TYR A 76 -5.23 9.40 3.74
CA TYR A 76 -4.59 10.73 3.72
C TYR A 76 -3.85 11.02 5.04
N ASN A 77 -2.98 12.05 5.07
CA ASN A 77 -2.29 12.51 6.30
C ASN A 77 -1.29 11.55 6.97
N ILE A 78 -0.88 10.45 6.34
CA ILE A 78 0.28 9.67 6.82
C ILE A 78 1.56 10.48 6.54
N LYS A 79 2.15 11.05 7.60
CA LYS A 79 3.33 11.92 7.52
C LYS A 79 4.65 11.16 7.46
N TYR A 80 4.65 9.90 7.88
CA TYR A 80 5.85 9.09 8.00
C TYR A 80 5.49 7.61 7.92
N THR A 81 6.28 6.86 7.18
CA THR A 81 6.17 5.40 7.04
C THR A 81 7.53 4.77 7.29
N GLU A 82 7.53 3.61 7.93
CA GLU A 82 8.75 2.83 8.15
C GLU A 82 8.42 1.34 8.17
N MET A 83 9.15 0.55 7.38
CA MET A 83 9.05 -0.91 7.36
C MET A 83 10.33 -1.51 7.92
N LYS A 84 10.19 -2.37 8.94
CA LYS A 84 11.32 -3.02 9.64
C LYS A 84 11.02 -4.50 9.86
N ILE A 85 12.07 -5.31 9.88
CA ILE A 85 12.02 -6.72 10.26
C ILE A 85 12.91 -6.97 11.47
N ARG A 86 12.60 -8.02 12.23
CA ARG A 86 13.46 -8.57 13.28
C ARG A 86 13.43 -10.10 13.22
N PRO A 87 14.51 -10.79 13.65
CA PRO A 87 14.46 -12.24 13.83
C PRO A 87 13.29 -12.65 14.73
N VAL A 88 12.73 -13.83 14.45
CA VAL A 88 11.68 -14.46 15.27
C VAL A 88 12.32 -15.25 16.40
#